data_AF-A0A8U0WEK1-F1
#
_entry.id   AF-A0A8U0WEK1-F1
#
_cell.length_a   1.000
_cell.length_b   1.000
_cell.length_c   1.000
_cell.angle_alpha   90.00
_cell.angle_beta   90.00
_cell.angle_gamma   90.00
#
_symmetry.space_group_name_H-M   'P 1'
#
loop_
_entity.id
_entity.type
_entity.pdbx_description
1 polymer ?
#
loop_
_entity_poly.entity_id
_entity_poly.type
_entity_poly.pdbx_seq_one_letter_code
_entity_poly.pdbx_strand_id
1 'polypeptide(L)'
;MNYLTLTLLGMLLVLQSCFAIPTADAESPAAHHEFNTDHKLYKSVIKTLIEIAIPLSGRYSDVLEKVVEDLKAHEEAPKYAHQIQHLENLIKGIKHIKADSDEEILQNILDLKDEMSGAQEPSNESSNPHLVHDLFEKDGGKELAEEIHKDFVEFFDGFDDAVEKYAEDMSEKEKRDHNDFLKWFKEFKEADCFGKRLDKFFEFFMFFHYR
;
A
#
# COMPACT_ATOMS: atom_id res chain seq x y z
N MET A 1 -16.09 -50.25 -21.20
CA MET A 1 -15.68 -48.87 -21.56
C MET A 1 -16.32 -47.97 -20.53
N ASN A 2 -15.54 -47.49 -19.56
CA ASN A 2 -16.06 -46.93 -18.30
C ASN A 2 -16.46 -45.45 -18.46
N TYR A 3 -17.50 -45.04 -17.73
CA TYR A 3 -17.97 -43.65 -17.64
C TYR A 3 -16.87 -42.64 -17.25
N LEU A 4 -15.82 -43.10 -16.57
CA LEU A 4 -14.63 -42.32 -16.23
C LEU A 4 -13.82 -41.90 -17.47
N THR A 5 -13.78 -42.69 -18.54
CA THR A 5 -13.00 -42.37 -19.74
C THR A 5 -13.72 -41.31 -20.61
N LEU A 6 -15.05 -41.25 -20.56
CA LEU A 6 -15.85 -40.24 -21.26
C LEU A 6 -15.89 -38.89 -20.51
N THR A 7 -15.83 -38.89 -19.18
CA THR A 7 -15.72 -37.66 -18.38
C THR A 7 -14.32 -37.03 -18.47
N LEU A 8 -13.26 -37.84 -18.60
CA LEU A 8 -11.89 -37.34 -18.77
C LEU A 8 -11.63 -36.74 -20.17
N LEU A 9 -12.23 -37.28 -21.23
CA LEU A 9 -12.15 -36.67 -22.57
C LEU A 9 -13.03 -35.41 -22.70
N GLY A 10 -14.15 -35.35 -21.98
CA GLY A 10 -14.99 -34.15 -21.90
C GLY A 10 -14.30 -33.00 -21.16
N MET A 11 -13.53 -33.27 -20.11
CA MET A 11 -12.77 -32.23 -19.39
C MET A 11 -11.47 -31.82 -20.11
N LEU A 12 -10.85 -32.70 -20.91
CA LEU A 12 -9.68 -32.33 -21.72
C LEU A 12 -10.02 -31.42 -22.91
N LEU A 13 -11.25 -31.46 -23.43
CA LEU A 13 -11.69 -30.59 -24.54
C LEU A 13 -12.13 -29.18 -24.08
N VAL A 14 -12.45 -28.99 -22.80
CA VAL A 14 -12.69 -27.67 -22.19
C VAL A 14 -11.38 -26.96 -21.83
N LEU A 15 -10.30 -27.71 -21.59
CA LEU A 15 -8.97 -27.14 -21.34
C LEU A 15 -8.21 -26.72 -22.61
N GLN A 16 -8.63 -27.16 -23.80
CA GLN A 16 -8.10 -26.65 -25.07
C GLN A 16 -8.86 -25.45 -25.63
N SER A 17 -9.94 -25.01 -24.98
CA SER A 17 -10.68 -23.78 -25.34
C SER A 17 -10.29 -22.55 -24.50
N CYS A 18 -9.44 -22.72 -23.47
CA CYS A 18 -8.91 -21.61 -22.64
C CYS A 18 -7.52 -21.11 -23.06
N PHE A 19 -6.96 -21.61 -24.17
CA PHE A 19 -5.76 -21.06 -24.82
C PHE A 19 -6.00 -20.75 -26.30
N ALA A 20 -7.20 -20.29 -26.64
CA ALA A 20 -7.25 -19.24 -27.65
C ALA A 20 -6.74 -17.99 -26.93
N ILE A 21 -5.43 -17.74 -27.01
CA ILE A 21 -4.89 -16.39 -26.79
C ILE A 21 -5.77 -15.50 -27.67
N PRO A 22 -6.61 -14.61 -27.11
CA PRO A 22 -7.13 -13.53 -27.90
C PRO A 22 -5.87 -12.78 -28.31
N THR A 23 -5.52 -12.87 -29.59
CA THR A 23 -4.76 -11.82 -30.23
C THR A 23 -5.45 -10.55 -29.77
N ALA A 24 -4.70 -9.65 -29.14
CA ALA A 24 -5.25 -8.45 -28.57
C ALA A 24 -6.19 -7.80 -29.60
N ASP A 25 -7.50 -7.97 -29.41
CA ASP A 25 -8.46 -6.96 -29.81
C ASP A 25 -8.20 -5.81 -28.85
N ALA A 26 -7.09 -5.12 -29.10
CA ALA A 26 -6.70 -3.86 -28.47
C ALA A 26 -7.69 -2.72 -28.81
N GLU A 27 -8.90 -3.07 -29.24
CA GLU A 27 -9.97 -2.18 -29.69
C GLU A 27 -11.35 -2.56 -29.10
N SER A 28 -11.46 -3.53 -28.18
CA SER A 28 -12.70 -3.71 -27.40
C SER A 28 -12.67 -2.79 -26.17
N PRO A 29 -13.59 -1.80 -26.05
CA PRO A 29 -13.70 -0.92 -24.88
C PRO A 29 -13.68 -1.67 -23.54
N ALA A 30 -14.31 -2.85 -23.50
CA ALA A 30 -14.45 -3.69 -22.31
C ALA A 30 -13.13 -4.30 -21.81
N ALA A 31 -12.13 -4.48 -22.67
CA ALA A 31 -10.83 -5.00 -22.27
C ALA A 31 -9.95 -3.94 -21.56
N HIS A 32 -10.28 -2.64 -21.73
CA HIS A 32 -9.52 -1.56 -21.13
C HIS A 32 -9.75 -1.41 -19.62
N HIS A 33 -10.81 -2.02 -19.07
CA HIS A 33 -11.23 -1.88 -17.67
C HIS A 33 -11.14 -3.17 -16.86
N GLU A 34 -10.54 -4.24 -17.40
CA GLU A 34 -10.30 -5.45 -16.61
C GLU A 34 -9.27 -5.16 -15.49
N PHE A 35 -9.65 -5.42 -14.24
CA PHE A 35 -8.74 -5.26 -13.12
C PHE A 35 -7.72 -6.40 -13.06
N ASN A 36 -6.47 -6.05 -13.30
CA ASN A 36 -5.31 -6.89 -13.11
C ASN A 36 -4.06 -6.01 -12.95
N THR A 37 -2.94 -6.60 -12.55
CA THR A 37 -1.68 -5.89 -12.34
C THR A 37 -1.06 -5.31 -13.61
N ASP A 38 -1.56 -5.69 -14.80
CA ASP A 38 -1.16 -5.09 -16.06
C ASP A 38 -1.90 -3.79 -16.41
N HIS A 39 -2.93 -3.44 -15.63
CA HIS A 39 -3.78 -2.29 -15.85
C HIS A 39 -3.01 -0.96 -15.72
N LYS A 40 -3.27 -0.03 -16.65
CA LYS A 40 -2.52 1.24 -16.74
C LYS A 40 -2.68 2.13 -15.50
N LEU A 41 -3.89 2.22 -14.96
CA LEU A 41 -4.15 2.98 -13.73
C LEU A 41 -3.33 2.42 -12.57
N TYR A 42 -3.35 1.09 -12.39
CA TYR A 42 -2.60 0.39 -11.35
C TYR A 42 -1.11 0.68 -11.43
N LYS A 43 -0.48 0.45 -12.59
CA LYS A 43 0.95 0.72 -12.81
C LYS A 43 1.32 2.19 -12.59
N SER A 44 0.46 3.12 -13.02
CA SER A 44 0.70 4.56 -12.83
C SER A 44 0.64 4.96 -11.36
N VAL A 45 -0.32 4.41 -10.62
CA VAL A 45 -0.51 4.69 -9.19
C VAL A 45 0.67 4.17 -8.39
N ILE A 46 1.11 2.93 -8.65
CA ILE A 46 2.28 2.35 -7.96
C ILE A 46 3.53 3.17 -8.21
N LYS A 47 3.80 3.49 -9.48
CA LYS A 47 4.99 4.27 -9.82
C LYS A 47 5.01 5.60 -9.07
N THR A 48 3.87 6.31 -9.04
CA THR A 48 3.76 7.59 -8.35
C THR A 48 3.88 7.42 -6.82
N LEU A 49 3.28 6.37 -6.25
CA LEU A 49 3.42 6.03 -4.84
C LEU A 49 4.89 5.75 -4.48
N ILE A 50 5.63 5.02 -5.33
CA ILE A 50 7.04 4.71 -5.12
C ILE A 50 7.90 5.99 -5.16
N GLU A 51 7.60 6.89 -6.10
CA GLU A 51 8.30 8.18 -6.25
C GLU A 51 8.20 9.04 -4.98
N ILE A 52 7.07 8.99 -4.26
CA ILE A 52 6.89 9.69 -2.97
C ILE A 52 7.39 8.87 -1.78
N ALA A 53 7.16 7.56 -1.75
CA ALA A 53 7.40 6.72 -0.57
C ALA A 53 8.90 6.46 -0.33
N ILE A 54 9.69 6.30 -1.40
CA ILE A 54 11.13 6.02 -1.24
C ILE A 54 11.87 7.19 -0.56
N PRO A 55 11.75 8.46 -1.01
CA PRO A 55 12.43 9.56 -0.34
C PRO A 55 11.96 9.77 1.10
N LEU A 56 10.63 9.69 1.34
CA LEU A 56 10.05 9.89 2.67
C LEU A 56 10.49 8.79 3.65
N SER A 57 10.53 7.53 3.20
CA SER A 57 10.97 6.42 4.04
C SER A 57 12.44 6.57 4.45
N GLY A 58 13.33 7.00 3.55
CA GLY A 58 14.72 7.31 3.90
C GLY A 58 14.83 8.33 5.03
N ARG A 59 14.09 9.44 4.94
CA ARG A 59 14.10 10.48 5.97
C ARG A 59 13.45 10.02 7.27
N TYR A 60 12.41 9.20 7.19
CA TYR A 60 11.81 8.59 8.37
C TYR A 60 12.80 7.68 9.09
N SER A 61 13.56 6.86 8.34
CA SER A 61 14.67 6.08 8.91
C SER A 61 15.69 6.95 9.63
N ASP A 62 16.09 8.08 9.04
CA ASP A 62 17.08 8.99 9.66
C ASP A 62 16.60 9.58 10.99
N VAL A 63 15.30 9.89 11.10
CA VAL A 63 14.70 10.35 12.37
C VAL A 63 14.66 9.21 13.38
N LEU A 64 14.20 8.02 12.98
CA LEU A 64 14.11 6.88 13.88
C LEU A 64 15.48 6.43 14.39
N GLU A 65 16.54 6.52 13.57
CA GLU A 65 17.91 6.23 13.99
C GLU A 65 18.35 7.12 15.15
N LYS A 66 18.09 8.42 15.06
CA LYS A 66 18.40 9.38 16.15
C LYS A 66 17.58 9.09 17.40
N VAL A 67 16.29 8.79 17.25
CA VAL A 67 15.42 8.41 18.38
C VAL A 67 16.00 7.17 19.09
N VAL A 68 16.44 6.16 18.33
CA VAL A 68 17.05 4.95 18.90
C VAL A 68 18.37 5.26 19.60
N GLU A 69 19.22 6.11 19.01
CA GLU A 69 20.48 6.54 19.63
C GLU A 69 20.24 7.27 20.95
N ASP A 70 19.35 8.25 20.97
CA ASP A 70 18.99 9.02 22.16
C ASP A 70 18.33 8.15 23.23
N LEU A 71 17.44 7.23 22.83
CA LEU A 71 16.75 6.32 23.75
C LEU A 71 17.71 5.34 24.40
N LYS A 72 18.73 4.86 23.67
CA LYS A 72 19.81 4.01 24.21
C LYS A 72 20.75 4.76 25.14
N ALA A 73 20.94 6.07 24.91
CA ALA A 73 21.76 6.92 25.76
C ALA A 73 21.03 7.37 27.04
N HIS A 74 19.70 7.20 27.10
CA HIS A 74 18.88 7.57 28.25
C HIS A 74 19.13 6.68 29.47
N GLU A 75 19.05 7.24 30.68
CA GLU A 75 19.30 6.51 31.93
C GLU A 75 18.32 5.35 32.17
N GLU A 76 17.10 5.48 31.62
CA GLU A 76 16.06 4.44 31.67
C GLU A 76 16.07 3.48 30.45
N ALA A 77 17.09 3.49 29.59
CA ALA A 77 17.15 2.66 28.37
C ALA A 77 16.71 1.18 28.56
N PRO A 78 17.08 0.47 29.66
CA PRO A 78 16.62 -0.90 29.88
C PRO A 78 15.09 -1.06 29.92
N LYS A 79 14.35 -0.03 30.33
CA LYS A 79 12.87 -0.02 30.40
C LYS A 79 12.19 0.18 29.04
N TYR A 80 12.98 0.47 28.00
CA TYR A 80 12.51 0.64 26.63
C TYR A 80 13.08 -0.42 25.68
N ALA A 81 13.66 -1.51 26.19
CA ALA A 81 14.32 -2.52 25.36
C ALA A 81 13.40 -3.07 24.24
N HIS A 82 12.11 -3.27 24.55
CA HIS A 82 11.11 -3.69 23.58
C HIS A 82 10.89 -2.64 22.48
N GLN A 83 10.70 -1.38 22.85
CA GLN A 83 10.52 -0.27 21.91
C GLN A 83 11.76 -0.08 21.04
N ILE A 84 12.96 -0.11 21.63
CA ILE A 84 14.23 -0.03 20.90
C ILE A 84 14.28 -1.13 19.83
N GLN A 85 13.96 -2.38 20.19
CA GLN A 85 13.97 -3.49 19.25
C GLN A 85 12.95 -3.29 18.11
N HIS A 86 11.75 -2.80 18.40
CA HIS A 86 10.74 -2.49 17.38
C HIS A 86 11.20 -1.39 16.43
N LEU A 87 11.75 -0.30 16.95
CA LEU A 87 12.28 0.80 16.14
C LEU A 87 13.44 0.33 15.26
N GLU A 88 14.35 -0.51 15.78
CA GLU A 88 15.44 -1.10 14.99
C GLU A 88 14.94 -2.01 13.87
N ASN A 89 13.90 -2.81 14.13
CA ASN A 89 13.28 -3.65 13.12
C ASN A 89 12.61 -2.78 12.04
N LEU A 90 11.91 -1.72 12.42
CA LEU A 90 11.27 -0.79 11.49
C LEU A 90 12.31 -0.07 10.61
N ILE A 91 13.40 0.43 11.19
CA ILE A 91 14.54 1.01 10.46
C ILE A 91 15.09 0.00 9.44
N LYS A 92 15.25 -1.26 9.84
CA LYS A 92 15.74 -2.32 8.96
C LYS A 92 14.77 -2.59 7.82
N GLY A 93 13.47 -2.68 8.09
CA GLY A 93 12.44 -2.85 7.07
C GLY A 93 12.46 -1.71 6.05
N ILE A 94 12.54 -0.46 6.53
CA ILE A 94 12.62 0.73 5.67
C ILE A 94 13.85 0.68 4.75
N LYS A 95 15.02 0.27 5.26
CA LYS A 95 16.24 0.14 4.45
C LYS A 95 16.12 -0.90 3.33
N HIS A 96 15.18 -1.84 3.46
CA HIS A 96 14.92 -2.88 2.48
C HIS A 96 13.69 -2.60 1.59
N ILE A 97 13.12 -1.39 1.65
CA ILE A 97 11.93 -1.02 0.86
C ILE A 97 12.19 -1.10 -0.66
N LYS A 98 13.44 -0.83 -1.10
CA LYS A 98 13.84 -0.88 -2.50
C LYS A 98 14.03 -2.32 -2.96
N ALA A 99 13.46 -2.64 -4.13
CA ALA A 99 13.55 -3.95 -4.77
C ALA A 99 13.73 -3.80 -6.30
N ASP A 100 13.79 -4.92 -7.02
CA ASP A 100 14.07 -4.94 -8.46
C ASP A 100 12.83 -4.64 -9.31
N SER A 101 11.63 -4.68 -8.71
CA SER A 101 10.36 -4.37 -9.38
C SER A 101 9.44 -3.49 -8.55
N ASP A 102 8.61 -2.70 -9.23
CA ASP A 102 7.61 -1.83 -8.61
C ASP A 102 6.62 -2.63 -7.74
N GLU A 103 6.31 -3.87 -8.13
CA GLU A 103 5.42 -4.77 -7.41
C GLU A 103 6.02 -5.22 -6.06
N GLU A 104 7.30 -5.61 -6.07
CA GLU A 104 8.02 -5.94 -4.84
C GLU A 104 8.17 -4.73 -3.92
N ILE A 105 8.41 -3.54 -4.48
CA ILE A 105 8.46 -2.30 -3.69
C ILE A 105 7.09 -2.00 -3.07
N LEU A 106 5.99 -2.17 -3.82
CA LEU A 106 4.64 -2.03 -3.27
C LEU A 106 4.42 -2.99 -2.10
N GLN A 107 4.75 -4.27 -2.26
CA GLN A 107 4.59 -5.25 -1.19
C GLN A 107 5.40 -4.87 0.05
N ASN A 108 6.64 -4.42 -0.12
CA ASN A 108 7.45 -3.92 0.98
C ASN A 108 6.81 -2.71 1.69
N ILE A 109 6.17 -1.79 0.95
CA ILE A 109 5.43 -0.66 1.53
C ILE A 109 4.23 -1.16 2.34
N LEU A 110 3.48 -2.13 1.84
CA LEU A 110 2.32 -2.72 2.51
C LEU A 110 2.73 -3.44 3.81
N ASP A 111 3.81 -4.24 3.76
CA ASP A 111 4.33 -4.93 4.93
C ASP A 111 4.78 -3.93 6.01
N LEU A 112 5.45 -2.85 5.60
CA LEU A 112 5.88 -1.77 6.50
C LEU A 112 4.70 -1.05 7.17
N LYS A 113 3.59 -0.83 6.45
CA LYS A 113 2.37 -0.22 7.01
C LYS A 113 1.87 -1.01 8.21
N ASP A 114 1.88 -2.34 8.13
CA ASP A 114 1.40 -3.21 9.19
C ASP A 114 2.37 -3.22 10.39
N GLU A 115 3.68 -3.15 10.15
CA GLU A 115 4.72 -3.10 11.19
C GLU A 115 4.74 -1.79 12.00
N MET A 116 4.33 -0.66 11.42
CA MET A 116 4.34 0.65 12.11
C MET A 116 3.44 0.72 13.35
N SER A 117 2.45 -0.18 13.46
CA SER A 117 1.50 -0.21 14.58
C SER A 117 2.13 -0.56 15.94
N GLY A 118 3.24 -1.30 15.97
CA GLY A 118 3.91 -1.71 17.21
C GLY A 118 4.90 -0.70 17.80
N ALA A 119 5.39 0.24 17.00
CA ALA A 119 6.48 1.16 17.40
C ALA A 119 6.04 2.28 18.35
N GLN A 120 4.73 2.52 18.50
CA GLN A 120 4.16 3.60 19.31
C GLN A 120 3.65 3.14 20.68
N GLU A 121 3.85 1.87 21.05
CA GLU A 121 3.39 1.36 22.34
C GLU A 121 4.18 2.01 23.51
N PRO A 122 3.50 2.72 24.43
CA PRO A 122 4.16 3.36 25.56
C PRO A 122 4.80 2.30 26.48
N SER A 123 5.93 2.65 27.11
CA SER A 123 6.53 1.77 28.12
C SER A 123 5.70 1.82 29.40
N ASN A 124 5.12 0.67 29.77
CA ASN A 124 4.36 0.52 31.02
C ASN A 124 5.25 0.50 32.27
N GLU A 125 6.57 0.44 32.11
CA GLU A 125 7.55 0.30 33.20
C GLU A 125 8.34 1.60 33.46
N SER A 126 8.29 2.55 32.53
CA SER A 126 9.02 3.81 32.59
C SER A 126 8.31 4.89 33.40
N SER A 127 9.09 5.80 33.99
CA SER A 127 8.58 7.03 34.60
C SER A 127 8.15 8.08 33.56
N ASN A 128 8.66 8.00 32.32
CA ASN A 128 8.21 8.78 31.16
C ASN A 128 7.71 7.85 30.03
N PRO A 129 6.45 7.39 30.07
CA PRO A 129 5.91 6.50 29.04
C PRO A 129 5.90 7.10 27.62
N HIS A 130 6.02 8.42 27.49
CA HIS A 130 5.97 9.15 26.21
C HIS A 130 7.35 9.53 25.66
N LEU A 131 8.45 9.13 26.30
CA LEU A 131 9.80 9.51 25.88
C LEU A 131 10.10 9.25 24.40
N VAL A 132 9.63 8.12 23.85
CA VAL A 132 9.82 7.79 22.42
C VAL A 132 9.18 8.85 21.51
N HIS A 133 7.98 9.29 21.85
CA HIS A 133 7.27 10.35 21.14
C HIS A 133 8.00 11.70 21.30
N ASP A 134 8.43 12.03 22.51
CA ASP A 134 9.16 13.28 22.79
C ASP A 134 10.48 13.36 22.00
N LEU A 135 11.22 12.24 21.92
CA LEU A 135 12.44 12.13 21.12
C LEU A 135 12.12 12.25 19.62
N PHE A 136 11.05 11.61 19.16
CA PHE A 136 10.62 11.72 17.77
C PHE A 136 10.31 13.17 17.38
N GLU A 137 9.55 13.90 18.20
CA GLU A 137 9.30 15.33 17.96
C GLU A 137 10.59 16.15 17.99
N LYS A 138 11.46 15.92 18.99
CA LYS A 138 12.75 16.61 19.14
C LYS A 138 13.65 16.41 17.92
N ASP A 139 13.68 15.22 17.34
CA ASP A 139 14.59 14.86 16.25
C ASP A 139 14.06 15.22 14.84
N GLY A 140 12.99 16.03 14.78
CA GLY A 140 12.41 16.55 13.55
C GLY A 140 11.25 15.72 13.00
N GLY A 141 10.71 14.81 13.81
CA GLY A 141 9.60 13.93 13.42
C GLY A 141 8.30 14.68 13.16
N LYS A 142 8.08 15.83 13.82
CA LYS A 142 6.91 16.68 13.57
C LYS A 142 6.94 17.28 12.16
N GLU A 143 8.05 17.90 11.79
CA GLU A 143 8.25 18.49 10.46
C GLU A 143 8.14 17.42 9.37
N LEU A 144 8.70 16.23 9.63
CA LEU A 144 8.58 15.10 8.74
C LEU A 144 7.11 14.63 8.60
N ALA A 145 6.36 14.54 9.69
CA ALA A 145 4.95 14.15 9.66
C ALA A 145 4.09 15.16 8.88
N GLU A 146 4.36 16.46 9.03
CA GLU A 146 3.70 17.51 8.26
C GLU A 146 4.01 17.42 6.76
N GLU A 147 5.25 17.07 6.40
CA GLU A 147 5.65 16.87 5.01
C GLU A 147 5.05 15.61 4.40
N ILE A 148 5.07 14.48 5.11
CA ILE A 148 4.39 13.25 4.69
C ILE A 148 2.90 13.56 4.44
N HIS A 149 2.24 14.25 5.37
CA HIS A 149 0.84 14.62 5.21
C HIS A 149 0.62 15.45 3.95
N LYS A 150 1.45 16.46 3.71
CA LYS A 150 1.36 17.32 2.52
C LYS A 150 1.55 16.53 1.22
N ASP A 151 2.60 15.71 1.13
CA ASP A 151 2.94 14.95 -0.07
C ASP A 151 1.84 13.94 -0.41
N PHE A 152 1.26 13.28 0.59
CA PHE A 152 0.13 12.37 0.37
C PHE A 152 -1.17 13.10 0.01
N VAL A 153 -1.42 14.30 0.54
CA VAL A 153 -2.58 15.11 0.10
C VAL A 153 -2.45 15.48 -1.37
N GLU A 154 -1.28 15.97 -1.81
CA GLU A 154 -1.03 16.30 -3.21
C GLU A 154 -1.13 15.06 -4.12
N PHE A 155 -0.59 13.93 -3.65
CA PHE A 155 -0.76 12.65 -4.32
C PHE A 155 -2.23 12.23 -4.44
N PHE A 156 -3.03 12.39 -3.39
CA PHE A 156 -4.45 12.04 -3.40
C PHE A 156 -5.29 12.92 -4.33
N ASP A 157 -4.94 14.20 -4.48
CA ASP A 157 -5.61 15.07 -5.44
C ASP A 157 -5.38 14.57 -6.88
N GLY A 158 -4.14 14.21 -7.22
CA GLY A 158 -3.83 13.61 -8.53
C GLY A 158 -4.43 12.22 -8.73
N PHE A 159 -4.53 11.43 -7.66
CA PHE A 159 -5.16 10.12 -7.67
C PHE A 159 -6.68 10.22 -7.88
N ASP A 160 -7.36 11.15 -7.21
CA ASP A 160 -8.79 11.43 -7.39
C ASP A 160 -9.09 11.72 -8.86
N ASP A 161 -8.35 12.66 -9.46
CA ASP A 161 -8.53 13.05 -10.86
C ASP A 161 -8.32 11.85 -11.81
N ALA A 162 -7.33 11.00 -11.53
CA ALA A 162 -7.04 9.83 -12.35
C ALA A 162 -8.15 8.77 -12.27
N VAL A 163 -8.67 8.50 -11.08
CA VAL A 163 -9.75 7.51 -10.88
C VAL A 163 -11.09 8.04 -11.38
N GLU A 164 -11.37 9.34 -11.20
CA GLU A 164 -12.59 9.98 -11.67
C GLU A 164 -12.66 9.94 -13.20
N LYS A 165 -11.58 10.33 -13.89
CA LYS A 165 -11.47 10.20 -15.33
C LYS A 165 -11.63 8.76 -15.81
N TYR A 166 -11.01 7.82 -15.11
CA TYR A 166 -11.14 6.40 -15.42
C TYR A 166 -12.59 5.89 -15.28
N ALA A 167 -13.31 6.34 -14.26
CA ALA A 167 -14.72 6.01 -14.05
C ALA A 167 -15.66 6.69 -15.06
N GLU A 168 -15.34 7.89 -15.53
CA GLU A 168 -16.08 8.60 -16.59
C GLU A 168 -15.99 7.87 -17.94
N ASP A 169 -14.84 7.29 -18.25
CA ASP A 169 -14.58 6.55 -19.48
C ASP A 169 -15.28 5.17 -19.52
N MET A 170 -15.78 4.67 -18.38
CA MET A 170 -16.55 3.43 -18.30
C MET A 170 -17.95 3.55 -18.93
N SER A 171 -18.35 2.52 -19.66
CA SER A 171 -19.75 2.33 -20.07
C SER A 171 -20.65 2.01 -18.89
N GLU A 172 -21.96 2.20 -19.06
CA GLU A 172 -22.95 1.85 -18.02
C GLU A 172 -22.95 0.36 -17.64
N LYS A 173 -22.48 -0.52 -18.54
CA LYS A 173 -22.30 -1.94 -18.20
C LYS A 173 -21.10 -2.12 -17.28
N GLU A 174 -19.95 -1.54 -17.64
CA GLU A 174 -18.72 -1.60 -16.84
C GLU A 174 -18.94 -0.98 -15.46
N LYS A 175 -19.65 0.14 -15.35
CA LYS A 175 -19.99 0.73 -14.04
C LYS A 175 -20.81 -0.20 -13.16
N ARG A 176 -21.70 -1.01 -13.75
CA ARG A 176 -22.46 -2.03 -13.00
C ARG A 176 -21.57 -3.20 -12.60
N ASP A 177 -20.71 -3.66 -13.50
CA ASP A 177 -19.80 -4.78 -13.27
C ASP A 177 -18.70 -4.41 -12.25
N HIS A 178 -18.32 -3.13 -12.15
CA HIS A 178 -17.33 -2.57 -11.22
C HIS A 178 -17.95 -1.70 -10.11
N ASN A 179 -19.20 -1.95 -9.73
CA ASN A 179 -19.92 -1.13 -8.73
C ASN A 179 -19.18 -1.05 -7.38
N ASP A 180 -18.51 -2.13 -6.95
CA ASP A 180 -17.77 -2.13 -5.68
C ASP A 180 -16.56 -1.19 -5.71
N PHE A 181 -15.87 -1.08 -6.85
CA PHE A 181 -14.78 -0.12 -7.04
C PHE A 181 -15.29 1.32 -7.00
N LEU A 182 -16.41 1.61 -7.68
CA LEU A 182 -17.01 2.95 -7.66
C LEU A 182 -17.52 3.33 -6.27
N LYS A 183 -18.08 2.38 -5.54
CA LYS A 183 -18.50 2.58 -4.15
C LYS A 183 -17.29 2.85 -3.26
N TRP A 184 -16.23 2.06 -3.37
CA TRP A 184 -14.98 2.27 -2.65
C TRP A 184 -14.40 3.66 -2.93
N PHE A 185 -14.36 4.08 -4.20
CA PHE A 185 -13.82 5.39 -4.57
C PHE A 185 -14.62 6.54 -3.96
N LYS A 186 -15.95 6.41 -3.91
CA LYS A 186 -16.79 7.37 -3.20
C LYS A 186 -16.46 7.42 -1.70
N GLU A 187 -16.34 6.27 -1.05
CA GLU A 187 -15.98 6.20 0.37
C GLU A 187 -14.56 6.73 0.65
N PHE A 188 -13.64 6.59 -0.30
CA PHE A 188 -12.30 7.18 -0.23
C PHE A 188 -12.36 8.72 -0.26
N LYS A 189 -13.14 9.31 -1.17
CA LYS A 189 -13.34 10.77 -1.25
C LYS A 189 -14.08 11.33 -0.02
N GLU A 190 -14.98 10.54 0.55
CA GLU A 190 -15.80 10.94 1.71
C GLU A 190 -15.13 10.63 3.07
N ALA A 191 -13.90 10.13 3.09
CA ALA A 191 -13.16 9.84 4.33
C ALA A 191 -13.00 11.11 5.19
N ASP A 192 -13.32 10.98 6.49
CA ASP A 192 -13.41 12.11 7.43
C ASP A 192 -12.07 12.56 8.02
N CYS A 193 -11.01 11.75 7.89
CA CYS A 193 -9.66 12.12 8.28
C CYS A 193 -8.60 11.48 7.40
N PHE A 194 -7.40 12.07 7.43
CA PHE A 194 -6.25 11.62 6.64
C PHE A 194 -5.92 10.13 6.85
N GLY A 195 -5.90 9.67 8.11
CA GLY A 195 -5.59 8.26 8.42
C GLY A 195 -6.57 7.29 7.76
N LYS A 196 -7.88 7.55 7.83
CA LYS A 196 -8.88 6.71 7.15
C LYS A 196 -8.79 6.81 5.63
N ARG A 197 -8.48 7.99 5.10
CA ARG A 197 -8.27 8.17 3.66
C ARG A 197 -7.06 7.36 3.18
N LEU A 198 -5.97 7.36 3.95
CA LEU A 198 -4.77 6.57 3.68
C LEU A 198 -5.05 5.06 3.76
N ASP A 199 -5.77 4.58 4.78
CA ASP A 199 -6.17 3.17 4.87
C ASP A 199 -7.01 2.76 3.66
N LYS A 200 -8.00 3.57 3.29
CA LYS A 200 -8.83 3.34 2.09
C LYS A 200 -8.02 3.36 0.81
N PHE A 201 -7.03 4.25 0.69
CA PHE A 201 -6.14 4.26 -0.46
C PHE A 201 -5.45 2.91 -0.64
N PHE A 202 -4.94 2.28 0.43
CA PHE A 202 -4.30 0.97 0.30
C PHE A 202 -5.27 -0.17 -0.09
N GLU A 203 -6.56 -0.04 0.20
CA GLU A 203 -7.59 -0.98 -0.32
C GLU A 203 -7.69 -0.95 -1.86
N PHE A 204 -7.24 0.12 -2.52
CA PHE A 204 -7.20 0.23 -3.99
C PHE A 204 -6.51 -0.97 -4.64
N PHE A 205 -5.37 -1.40 -4.08
CA PHE A 205 -4.57 -2.47 -4.67
C PHE A 205 -5.30 -3.81 -4.67
N MET A 206 -6.20 -4.03 -3.70
CA MET A 206 -6.98 -5.26 -3.60
C MET A 206 -7.81 -5.50 -4.86
N PHE A 207 -8.34 -4.46 -5.50
CA PHE A 207 -9.13 -4.60 -6.73
C PHE A 207 -8.34 -5.22 -7.90
N PHE A 208 -7.02 -5.08 -7.92
CA PHE A 208 -6.16 -5.52 -9.02
C PHE A 208 -5.44 -6.85 -8.77
N HIS A 209 -5.47 -7.35 -7.52
CA HIS A 209 -4.84 -8.62 -7.12
C HIS A 209 -5.79 -9.81 -6.98
N TYR A 210 -7.10 -9.63 -7.16
CA TYR A 210 -8.04 -10.74 -7.21
C TYR A 210 -7.97 -11.46 -8.57
N ARG A 211 -7.23 -12.58 -8.64
CA ARG A 211 -7.41 -13.63 -9.67
C ARG A 211 -7.24 -15.03 -9.07
#